data_AF-A0A8H7ZGD0-F1
#
_entry.id   AF-A0A8H7ZGD0-F1
#
_cell.length_a   1.000
_cell.length_b   1.000
_cell.length_c   1.000
_cell.angle_alpha   90.00
_cell.angle_beta   90.00
_cell.angle_gamma   90.00
#
_symmetry.space_group_name_H-M   'P 1'
#
loop_
_entity.id
_entity.type
_entity.pdbx_description
1 polymer ?
#
loop_
_entity_poly.entity_id
_entity_poly.type
_entity_poly.pdbx_seq_one_letter_code
_entity_poly.pdbx_strand_id
1 'polypeptide(L)'
;MRKYNVESTEDQYELKQRIWDKVKLRRTDEDPALLKRMTLKPSDILYTKQYNNFIKELYPTNDEPFSSKFAPFDLKYTATKYRSINHERIFKRYSDLPKPAPLFLPPPILQTFIKRYILTQKHFANRNVLEGCFLRGDTNGLSNALRNENARRQEYRNSCQSILNDLKQAGLELTEQEQVRMIYLSYFKDRHDITAFVGTDQELGYRSFTFEEYKSLLDTFGIRRDLLGVSLFLATRHNQFDIICDILPKVGLGSIIGVENTNYLKLTDISLINLLGYFHTFINRPQYIQYLANTIDEMNQIPVITNEIVDSLIKVLTDLELVKHAEILFETAYFQSDSSDRDEEVLTEWRYIYTKLKVATGDKSVFYKLSPNHLSFSTLFQGYCRSGSFDKIQQLMHVMDNLTNQKMSTKMYFVILKGFLTRSDWNIDNLQFILTRMLNELDSNKDNDDLNSLRVLSSYSNNTIFSDQWVDEGAVSDSPLRLSNLLLECIFMACTERLHQSGETGKLNAIHRIRSRREKMVEPKKLGPFEAERLSFINKAVLMEIATTIA
;
A
#
# COMPACT_ATOMS: atom_id res chain seq x y z
N MET A 1 -28.06 4.06 -25.21
CA MET A 1 -29.19 3.29 -24.63
C MET A 1 -29.21 1.84 -25.14
N ARG A 2 -29.20 1.59 -26.46
CA ARG A 2 -29.16 0.21 -27.03
C ARG A 2 -27.98 -0.66 -26.56
N LYS A 3 -26.78 -0.10 -26.37
CA LYS A 3 -25.58 -0.84 -25.89
C LYS A 3 -25.68 -1.35 -24.44
N TYR A 4 -26.59 -0.79 -23.63
CA TYR A 4 -26.71 -1.08 -22.19
C TYR A 4 -28.09 -1.63 -21.76
N ASN A 5 -29.01 -1.87 -22.70
CA ASN A 5 -30.41 -2.27 -22.43
C ASN A 5 -31.06 -1.45 -21.30
N VAL A 6 -30.93 -0.12 -21.36
CA VAL A 6 -31.58 0.79 -20.41
C VAL A 6 -32.79 1.41 -21.10
N GLU A 7 -33.98 1.24 -20.51
CA GLU A 7 -35.22 1.88 -20.93
C GLU A 7 -35.11 3.40 -20.86
N SER A 8 -35.70 4.09 -21.85
CA SER A 8 -35.70 5.55 -21.92
C SER A 8 -36.57 6.15 -20.81
N THR A 9 -36.04 7.08 -20.04
CA THR A 9 -36.77 7.87 -19.03
C THR A 9 -36.58 9.36 -19.33
N GLU A 10 -37.62 10.17 -19.10
CA GLU A 10 -37.52 11.64 -19.27
C GLU A 10 -36.66 12.29 -18.17
N ASP A 11 -36.58 11.65 -17.00
CA ASP A 11 -35.70 12.07 -15.92
C ASP A 11 -34.24 11.70 -16.23
N GLN A 12 -33.43 12.73 -16.47
CA GLN A 12 -32.00 12.60 -16.73
C GLN A 12 -31.20 12.07 -15.53
N TYR A 13 -31.64 12.32 -14.29
CA TYR A 13 -30.96 11.82 -13.09
C TYR A 13 -31.22 10.33 -12.90
N GLU A 14 -32.46 9.89 -13.12
CA GLU A 14 -32.82 8.48 -13.08
C GLU A 14 -32.09 7.68 -14.18
N LEU A 15 -32.02 8.23 -15.40
CA LEU A 15 -31.26 7.63 -16.49
C LEU A 15 -29.76 7.54 -16.15
N LYS A 16 -29.19 8.57 -15.53
CA LYS A 16 -27.78 8.58 -15.06
C LYS A 16 -27.55 7.49 -14.01
N GLN A 17 -28.46 7.35 -13.04
CA GLN A 17 -28.38 6.33 -11.99
C GLN A 17 -28.50 4.91 -12.57
N ARG A 18 -29.46 4.66 -13.47
CA ARG A 18 -29.63 3.36 -14.15
C ARG A 18 -28.40 2.95 -14.97
N ILE A 19 -27.76 3.91 -15.65
CA ILE A 19 -26.50 3.68 -16.37
C ILE A 19 -25.37 3.39 -15.38
N TRP A 20 -25.26 4.15 -14.30
CA TRP A 20 -24.26 3.96 -13.26
C TRP A 20 -24.37 2.58 -12.60
N ASP A 21 -25.57 2.15 -12.25
CA ASP A 21 -25.83 0.85 -11.64
C ASP A 21 -25.48 -0.30 -12.59
N LYS A 22 -25.77 -0.16 -13.90
CA LYS A 22 -25.35 -1.13 -14.93
C LYS A 22 -23.83 -1.16 -15.17
N VAL A 23 -23.15 -0.02 -15.10
CA VAL A 23 -21.68 0.06 -15.20
C VAL A 23 -21.02 -0.54 -13.97
N LYS A 24 -21.61 -0.34 -12.78
CA LYS A 24 -21.16 -0.92 -11.51
C LYS A 24 -21.31 -2.45 -11.53
N LEU A 25 -22.48 -2.95 -11.95
CA LEU A 25 -22.78 -4.38 -12.15
C LEU A 25 -21.86 -5.07 -13.17
N ARG A 26 -21.29 -4.37 -14.15
CA ARG A 26 -20.34 -4.95 -15.12
C ARG A 26 -18.88 -4.96 -14.66
N ARG A 27 -18.54 -4.20 -13.62
CA ARG A 27 -17.19 -4.24 -13.00
C ARG A 27 -17.10 -5.26 -11.86
N THR A 28 -18.24 -5.63 -11.30
CA THR A 28 -18.41 -6.76 -10.39
C THR A 28 -19.14 -7.85 -11.16
N ASP A 29 -18.42 -8.70 -11.88
CA ASP A 29 -18.95 -10.04 -12.13
C ASP A 29 -19.17 -10.65 -10.74
N GLU A 30 -20.40 -10.55 -10.22
CA GLU A 30 -20.73 -11.01 -8.88
C GLU A 30 -20.66 -12.53 -8.93
N ASP A 31 -19.65 -13.06 -8.24
CA ASP A 31 -19.38 -14.47 -8.09
C ASP A 31 -20.69 -15.27 -7.87
N PRO A 32 -20.98 -16.31 -8.66
CA PRO A 32 -22.19 -17.11 -8.52
C PRO A 32 -22.42 -17.63 -7.10
N ALA A 33 -21.35 -17.99 -6.38
CA ALA A 33 -21.41 -18.42 -4.99
C ALA A 33 -21.85 -17.27 -4.06
N LEU A 34 -21.40 -16.04 -4.34
CA LEU A 34 -21.83 -14.86 -3.59
C LEU A 34 -23.31 -14.56 -3.83
N LEU A 35 -23.76 -14.60 -5.08
CA LEU A 35 -25.18 -14.40 -5.43
C LEU A 35 -26.07 -15.40 -4.70
N LYS A 36 -25.70 -16.69 -4.74
CA LYS A 36 -26.41 -17.76 -4.02
C LYS A 36 -26.43 -17.48 -2.51
N ARG A 37 -25.28 -17.11 -1.92
CA ARG A 37 -25.17 -16.77 -0.48
C ARG A 37 -26.07 -15.62 -0.08
N MET A 38 -26.21 -14.59 -0.92
CA MET A 38 -27.04 -13.41 -0.64
C MET A 38 -28.56 -13.71 -0.62
N THR A 39 -28.99 -14.79 -1.26
CA THR A 39 -30.41 -15.22 -1.28
C THR A 39 -30.82 -16.09 -0.10
N LEU A 40 -29.86 -16.54 0.73
CA LEU A 40 -30.13 -17.44 1.85
C LEU A 40 -30.81 -16.70 3.00
N LYS A 41 -31.88 -17.30 3.52
CA LYS A 41 -32.52 -16.85 4.76
C LYS A 41 -31.78 -17.48 5.93
N PRO A 42 -31.18 -16.70 6.85
CA PRO A 42 -30.57 -17.25 8.04
C PRO A 42 -31.63 -17.97 8.89
N SER A 43 -31.28 -19.15 9.40
CA SER A 43 -32.06 -19.87 10.42
C SER A 43 -32.06 -19.07 11.72
N ASP A 44 -33.25 -18.77 12.26
CA ASP A 44 -33.54 -18.01 13.48
C ASP A 44 -32.37 -17.16 14.01
N ILE A 45 -32.29 -15.90 13.55
CA ILE A 45 -31.30 -14.94 14.05
C ILE A 45 -31.50 -14.77 15.55
N LEU A 46 -30.65 -15.40 16.35
CA LEU A 46 -30.67 -15.24 17.79
C LEU A 46 -29.91 -13.96 18.14
N TYR A 47 -30.65 -12.88 18.41
CA TYR A 47 -30.13 -11.60 18.94
C TYR A 47 -29.58 -11.75 20.37
N THR A 48 -28.53 -12.54 20.49
CA THR A 48 -27.86 -12.87 21.75
C THR A 48 -26.88 -11.78 22.17
N LYS A 49 -26.45 -11.81 23.43
CA LYS A 49 -25.36 -10.95 23.92
C LYS A 49 -24.09 -11.14 23.09
N GLN A 50 -23.79 -12.37 22.67
CA GLN A 50 -22.67 -12.74 21.82
C GLN A 50 -22.78 -12.08 20.45
N TYR A 51 -23.95 -12.17 19.80
CA TYR A 51 -24.23 -11.49 18.53
C TYR A 51 -24.02 -9.97 18.65
N ASN A 52 -24.59 -9.33 19.67
CA ASN A 52 -24.44 -7.88 19.87
C ASN A 52 -22.98 -7.46 20.10
N ASN A 53 -22.20 -8.28 20.81
CA ASN A 53 -20.77 -8.03 21.00
C ASN A 53 -20.00 -8.12 19.68
N PHE A 54 -20.32 -9.09 18.82
CA PHE A 54 -19.73 -9.22 17.49
C PHE A 54 -20.06 -8.01 16.60
N ILE A 55 -21.32 -7.58 16.57
CA ILE A 55 -21.75 -6.41 15.79
C ILE A 55 -21.04 -5.13 16.26
N LYS A 56 -20.87 -4.93 17.58
CA LYS A 56 -20.14 -3.78 18.12
C LYS A 56 -18.69 -3.71 17.65
N GLU A 57 -18.01 -4.85 17.53
CA GLU A 57 -16.62 -4.90 17.05
C GLU A 57 -16.53 -4.78 15.51
N LEU A 58 -17.55 -5.25 14.77
CA LEU A 58 -17.63 -5.10 13.31
C LEU A 58 -17.98 -3.67 12.88
N TYR A 59 -18.74 -2.95 13.70
CA TYR A 59 -19.16 -1.56 13.49
C TYR A 59 -18.76 -0.71 14.72
N PRO A 60 -17.47 -0.42 14.92
CA PRO A 60 -17.02 0.40 16.03
C PRO A 60 -17.56 1.83 15.87
N THR A 61 -18.58 2.18 16.64
CA THR A 61 -19.12 3.55 16.69
C THR A 61 -18.24 4.44 17.56
N ASN A 62 -17.82 5.60 17.04
CA ASN A 62 -17.20 6.65 17.84
C ASN A 62 -18.22 7.53 18.59
N ASP A 63 -19.50 7.45 18.23
CA ASP A 63 -20.59 8.26 18.83
C ASP A 63 -21.63 7.38 19.52
N GLU A 64 -22.35 7.96 20.49
CA GLU A 64 -23.44 7.29 21.20
C GLU A 64 -24.49 6.73 20.21
N PRO A 65 -24.86 5.44 20.31
CA PRO A 65 -25.65 4.74 19.30
C PRO A 65 -27.09 5.24 19.12
N PHE A 66 -27.52 6.25 19.88
CA PHE A 66 -28.89 6.78 19.87
C PHE A 66 -29.00 8.29 19.63
N SER A 67 -27.91 9.02 19.35
CA SER A 67 -27.97 10.48 19.14
C SER A 67 -28.05 10.94 17.69
N SER A 68 -27.85 10.05 16.72
CA SER A 68 -27.57 10.52 15.36
C SER A 68 -28.79 10.60 14.45
N LYS A 69 -29.17 11.85 14.14
CA LYS A 69 -29.84 12.27 12.91
C LYS A 69 -28.91 12.02 11.71
N PHE A 70 -28.75 10.79 11.23
CA PHE A 70 -27.97 10.57 9.99
C PHE A 70 -28.78 11.00 8.77
N ALA A 71 -28.35 12.06 8.10
CA ALA A 71 -28.83 12.42 6.77
C ALA A 71 -28.37 11.37 5.73
N PRO A 72 -29.19 11.03 4.73
CA PRO A 72 -28.69 10.30 3.57
C PRO A 72 -27.52 11.12 2.97
N PHE A 73 -26.38 10.49 2.68
CA PHE A 73 -25.12 11.09 2.16
C PHE A 73 -24.04 11.57 3.15
N ASP A 74 -23.91 10.97 4.34
CA ASP A 74 -22.68 11.13 5.13
C ASP A 74 -21.50 10.30 4.56
N LEU A 75 -20.81 10.87 3.56
CA LEU A 75 -19.62 10.29 2.92
C LEU A 75 -18.47 10.12 3.90
N LYS A 76 -18.32 11.04 4.87
CA LYS A 76 -17.23 11.02 5.85
C LYS A 76 -17.41 9.84 6.81
N TYR A 77 -18.58 9.69 7.42
CA TYR A 77 -18.90 8.56 8.29
C TYR A 77 -18.81 7.23 7.53
N THR A 78 -19.33 7.17 6.31
CA THR A 78 -19.26 5.95 5.49
C THR A 78 -17.83 5.53 5.19
N ALA A 79 -16.92 6.51 5.00
CA ALA A 79 -15.50 6.28 4.76
C ALA A 79 -14.70 5.95 6.03
N THR A 80 -15.18 6.31 7.23
CA THR A 80 -14.42 6.16 8.50
C THR A 80 -14.95 5.08 9.44
N LYS A 81 -16.21 4.67 9.33
CA LYS A 81 -16.88 3.74 10.28
C LYS A 81 -16.26 2.34 10.44
N TYR A 82 -15.36 1.95 9.55
CA TYR A 82 -14.65 0.66 9.60
C TYR A 82 -13.15 0.80 9.86
N ARG A 83 -12.64 2.03 10.05
CA ARG A 83 -11.19 2.29 10.17
C ARG A 83 -10.59 1.80 11.50
N SER A 84 -11.41 1.63 12.53
CA SER A 84 -10.99 1.27 13.90
C SER A 84 -11.31 -0.17 14.29
N ILE A 85 -11.59 -1.06 13.32
CA ILE A 85 -11.87 -2.47 13.61
C ILE A 85 -10.62 -3.11 14.23
N ASN A 86 -10.78 -3.69 15.43
CA ASN A 86 -9.75 -4.53 16.03
C ASN A 86 -9.92 -5.98 15.54
N HIS A 87 -9.03 -6.41 14.66
CA HIS A 87 -9.08 -7.72 14.01
C HIS A 87 -8.96 -8.91 15.00
N GLU A 88 -8.16 -8.78 16.06
CA GLU A 88 -8.08 -9.85 17.08
C GLU A 88 -9.39 -9.96 17.87
N ARG A 89 -9.96 -8.81 18.27
CA ARG A 89 -11.21 -8.79 19.03
C ARG A 89 -12.38 -9.26 18.20
N ILE A 90 -12.50 -8.82 16.95
CA ILE A 90 -13.62 -9.22 16.08
C ILE A 90 -13.60 -10.72 15.81
N PHE A 91 -12.43 -11.34 15.60
CA PHE A 91 -12.32 -12.79 15.43
C PHE A 91 -12.65 -13.55 16.71
N LYS A 92 -12.22 -13.04 17.87
CA LYS A 92 -12.62 -13.59 19.17
C LYS A 92 -14.14 -13.55 19.34
N ARG A 93 -14.79 -12.42 19.02
CA ARG A 93 -16.26 -12.30 19.08
C ARG A 93 -16.97 -13.19 18.07
N TYR A 94 -16.41 -13.37 16.88
CA TYR A 94 -16.92 -14.33 15.90
C TYR A 94 -16.84 -15.76 16.44
N SER A 95 -15.76 -16.10 17.14
CA SER A 95 -15.57 -17.42 17.75
C SER A 95 -16.54 -17.69 18.91
N ASP A 96 -17.02 -16.64 19.58
CA ASP A 96 -18.06 -16.72 20.62
C ASP A 96 -19.47 -17.04 20.04
N LEU A 97 -19.67 -16.96 18.71
CA LEU A 97 -20.96 -17.25 18.07
C LEU A 97 -21.26 -18.76 18.02
N PRO A 98 -22.55 -19.16 18.03
CA PRO A 98 -22.93 -20.57 17.85
C PRO A 98 -22.40 -21.13 16.53
N LYS A 99 -21.92 -22.38 16.52
CA LYS A 99 -21.33 -23.00 15.33
C LYS A 99 -22.35 -23.83 14.53
N PRO A 100 -22.30 -23.83 13.19
CA PRO A 100 -21.42 -23.00 12.35
C PRO A 100 -21.93 -21.55 12.30
N ALA A 101 -21.06 -20.60 12.68
CA ALA A 101 -21.41 -19.20 12.85
C ALA A 101 -22.07 -18.51 11.62
N PRO A 102 -21.72 -18.86 10.37
CA PRO A 102 -22.38 -18.28 9.19
C PRO A 102 -23.90 -18.46 9.13
N LEU A 103 -24.47 -19.53 9.73
CA LEU A 103 -25.91 -19.76 9.72
C LEU A 103 -26.70 -18.76 10.60
N PHE A 104 -26.03 -18.16 11.58
CA PHE A 104 -26.62 -17.22 12.53
C PHE A 104 -26.37 -15.75 12.16
N LEU A 105 -25.71 -15.51 11.02
CA LEU A 105 -25.40 -14.17 10.53
C LEU A 105 -26.23 -13.86 9.27
N PRO A 106 -26.91 -12.71 9.20
CA PRO A 106 -27.51 -12.24 7.95
C PRO A 106 -26.47 -12.16 6.84
N PRO A 107 -26.79 -12.56 5.59
CA PRO A 107 -25.83 -12.55 4.48
C PRO A 107 -25.08 -11.22 4.29
N PRO A 108 -25.72 -10.04 4.39
CA PRO A 108 -25.00 -8.76 4.27
C PRO A 108 -23.96 -8.53 5.38
N ILE A 109 -24.25 -8.98 6.61
CA ILE A 109 -23.35 -8.84 7.76
C ILE A 109 -22.19 -9.82 7.62
N LEU A 110 -22.48 -11.08 7.28
CA LEU A 110 -21.47 -12.10 6.99
C LEU A 110 -20.53 -11.63 5.88
N GLN A 111 -21.07 -11.11 4.77
CA GLN A 111 -20.25 -10.63 3.66
C GLN A 111 -19.44 -9.39 4.04
N THR A 112 -19.99 -8.49 4.86
CA THR A 112 -19.23 -7.36 5.40
C THR A 112 -18.07 -7.86 6.25
N PHE A 113 -18.29 -8.83 7.13
CA PHE A 113 -17.25 -9.43 7.94
C PHE A 113 -16.16 -10.10 7.09
N ILE A 114 -16.53 -10.94 6.12
CA ILE A 114 -15.57 -11.60 5.21
C ILE A 114 -14.76 -10.56 4.43
N LYS A 115 -15.44 -9.57 3.84
CA LYS A 115 -14.79 -8.51 3.09
C LYS A 115 -13.77 -7.77 3.96
N ARG A 116 -14.15 -7.40 5.18
CA ARG A 116 -13.30 -6.62 6.09
C ARG A 116 -12.17 -7.43 6.71
N TYR A 117 -12.48 -8.63 7.19
CA TYR A 117 -11.55 -9.46 7.93
C TYR A 117 -10.66 -10.28 7.02
N ILE A 118 -11.20 -10.98 6.00
CA ILE A 118 -10.44 -11.91 5.16
C ILE A 118 -9.84 -11.20 3.93
N LEU A 119 -10.66 -10.44 3.20
CA LEU A 119 -10.27 -9.90 1.89
C LEU A 119 -9.45 -8.61 2.00
N THR A 120 -9.77 -7.71 2.93
CA THR A 120 -9.10 -6.40 3.01
C THR A 120 -7.96 -6.29 4.01
N GLN A 121 -7.76 -7.24 4.92
CA GLN A 121 -6.72 -7.07 5.96
C GLN A 121 -5.30 -7.09 5.36
N LYS A 122 -4.56 -5.99 5.48
CA LYS A 122 -3.20 -5.85 4.92
C LYS A 122 -2.08 -6.02 5.97
N HIS A 123 -2.43 -6.38 7.20
CA HIS A 123 -1.56 -6.22 8.38
C HIS A 123 -0.53 -7.32 8.56
N PHE A 124 0.67 -7.24 7.98
CA PHE A 124 1.78 -8.08 8.44
C PHE A 124 3.19 -7.50 8.26
N ALA A 125 3.35 -6.28 7.75
CA ALA A 125 4.67 -5.68 7.62
C ALA A 125 4.85 -4.63 8.71
N ASN A 126 5.59 -4.94 9.79
CA ASN A 126 6.10 -3.90 10.69
C ASN A 126 7.30 -3.17 10.08
N ARG A 127 7.06 -2.52 8.94
CA ARG A 127 8.05 -1.85 8.11
C ARG A 127 8.94 -0.87 8.89
N ASN A 128 8.42 -0.15 9.89
CA ASN A 128 9.24 0.76 10.70
C ASN A 128 10.29 0.02 11.55
N VAL A 129 9.93 -1.14 12.09
CA VAL A 129 10.87 -1.99 12.82
C VAL A 129 11.90 -2.57 11.86
N LEU A 130 11.47 -3.08 10.70
CA LEU A 130 12.37 -3.60 9.68
C LEU A 130 13.34 -2.52 9.16
N GLU A 131 12.83 -1.36 8.76
CA GLU A 131 13.63 -0.21 8.31
C GLU A 131 14.56 0.31 9.41
N GLY A 132 14.14 0.28 10.68
CA GLY A 132 15.00 0.62 11.81
C GLY A 132 16.15 -0.37 12.03
N CYS A 133 15.90 -1.67 11.84
CA CYS A 133 16.96 -2.68 11.86
C CYS A 133 17.92 -2.50 10.67
N PHE A 134 17.40 -2.25 9.47
CA PHE A 134 18.24 -1.93 8.30
C PHE A 134 19.10 -0.69 8.51
N LEU A 135 18.52 0.37 9.10
CA LEU A 135 19.24 1.60 9.40
C LEU A 135 20.42 1.36 10.36
N ARG A 136 20.25 0.49 11.36
CA ARG A 136 21.27 0.15 12.36
C ARG A 136 22.22 -0.98 11.95
N GLY A 137 21.99 -1.65 10.81
CA GLY A 137 22.72 -2.86 10.45
C GLY A 137 22.47 -4.05 11.39
N ASP A 138 21.33 -4.06 12.09
CA ASP A 138 20.96 -5.08 13.09
C ASP A 138 20.27 -6.29 12.43
N THR A 139 21.08 -7.22 11.92
CA THR A 139 20.61 -8.44 11.24
C THR A 139 19.86 -9.40 12.17
N ASN A 140 20.23 -9.45 13.44
CA ASN A 140 19.58 -10.29 14.45
C ASN A 140 18.20 -9.72 14.81
N GLY A 141 18.11 -8.41 15.07
CA GLY A 141 16.84 -7.74 15.28
C GLY A 141 15.91 -7.85 14.06
N LEU A 142 16.47 -7.76 12.86
CA LEU A 142 15.72 -7.95 11.61
C LEU A 142 15.16 -9.38 11.51
N SER A 143 15.98 -10.40 11.78
CA SER A 143 15.57 -11.82 11.80
C SER A 143 14.43 -12.06 12.80
N ASN A 144 14.57 -11.52 14.02
CA ASN A 144 13.57 -11.67 15.06
C ASN A 144 12.27 -10.93 14.71
N ALA A 145 12.36 -9.73 14.14
CA ALA A 145 11.20 -8.98 13.69
C ALA A 145 10.44 -9.74 12.59
N LEU A 146 11.14 -10.28 11.58
CA LEU A 146 10.52 -11.08 10.52
C LEU A 146 9.87 -12.36 11.04
N ARG A 147 10.53 -13.09 11.95
CA ARG A 147 9.94 -14.28 12.60
C ARG A 147 8.65 -13.95 13.36
N ASN A 148 8.65 -12.84 14.10
CA ASN A 148 7.46 -12.40 14.84
C ASN A 148 6.31 -12.02 13.90
N GLU A 149 6.60 -11.32 12.79
CA GLU A 149 5.59 -11.01 11.79
C GLU A 149 5.07 -12.27 11.08
N ASN A 150 5.94 -13.24 10.79
CA ASN A 150 5.53 -14.53 10.21
C ASN A 150 4.69 -15.37 11.17
N ALA A 151 4.97 -15.35 12.48
CA ALA A 151 4.12 -15.97 13.48
C ALA A 151 2.70 -15.36 13.48
N ARG A 152 2.60 -14.03 13.45
CA ARG A 152 1.31 -13.31 13.34
C ARG A 152 0.58 -13.62 12.03
N ARG A 153 1.30 -13.70 10.91
CA ARG A 153 0.75 -14.15 9.61
C ARG A 153 0.12 -15.52 9.72
N GLN A 154 0.82 -16.45 10.37
CA GLN A 154 0.33 -17.81 10.55
C GLN A 154 -0.91 -17.86 11.45
N GLU A 155 -0.94 -17.12 12.55
CA GLU A 155 -2.12 -17.02 13.42
C GLU A 155 -3.35 -16.44 12.69
N TYR A 156 -3.14 -15.38 11.91
CA TYR A 156 -4.21 -14.80 11.11
C TYR A 156 -4.69 -15.74 10.01
N ARG A 157 -3.77 -16.40 9.30
CA ARG A 157 -4.10 -17.43 8.30
C ARG A 157 -4.94 -18.54 8.91
N ASN A 158 -4.58 -19.03 10.10
CA ASN A 158 -5.35 -20.03 10.83
C ASN A 158 -6.76 -19.54 11.16
N SER A 159 -6.88 -18.26 11.56
CA SER A 159 -8.17 -17.62 11.83
C SER A 159 -9.04 -17.55 10.57
N CYS A 160 -8.47 -17.14 9.42
CA CYS A 160 -9.17 -17.17 8.14
C CYS A 160 -9.58 -18.58 7.74
N GLN A 161 -8.70 -19.57 7.89
CA GLN A 161 -9.01 -20.96 7.60
C GLN A 161 -10.17 -21.47 8.44
N SER A 162 -10.23 -21.10 9.73
CA SER A 162 -11.36 -21.44 10.59
C SER A 162 -12.67 -20.85 10.08
N ILE A 163 -12.70 -19.58 9.67
CA ILE A 163 -13.91 -18.92 9.15
C ILE A 163 -14.37 -19.62 7.85
N LEU A 164 -13.46 -19.93 6.94
CA LEU A 164 -13.82 -20.56 5.68
C LEU A 164 -14.24 -22.03 5.86
N ASN A 165 -13.70 -22.72 6.86
CA ASN A 165 -14.19 -24.04 7.24
C ASN A 165 -15.62 -23.95 7.81
N ASP A 166 -15.94 -22.93 8.61
CA ASP A 166 -17.31 -22.70 9.07
C ASP A 166 -18.27 -22.45 7.89
N LEU A 167 -17.84 -21.72 6.85
CA LEU A 167 -18.64 -21.54 5.62
C LEU A 167 -18.93 -22.89 4.94
N LYS A 168 -17.90 -23.73 4.77
CA LYS A 168 -18.07 -25.07 4.19
C LYS A 168 -19.00 -25.94 5.03
N GLN A 169 -18.88 -25.91 6.36
CA GLN A 169 -19.76 -26.65 7.28
C GLN A 169 -21.21 -26.14 7.23
N ALA A 170 -21.41 -24.85 6.98
CA ALA A 170 -22.72 -24.25 6.75
C ALA A 170 -23.29 -24.54 5.35
N GLY A 171 -22.60 -25.32 4.51
CA GLY A 171 -23.02 -25.61 3.13
C GLY A 171 -22.87 -24.41 2.18
N LEU A 172 -22.07 -23.40 2.56
CA LEU A 172 -21.82 -22.21 1.76
C LEU A 172 -20.58 -22.42 0.89
N GLU A 173 -20.75 -22.30 -0.41
CA GLU A 173 -19.66 -22.32 -1.38
C GLU A 173 -18.73 -21.11 -1.17
N LEU A 174 -17.43 -21.34 -1.34
CA LEU A 174 -16.42 -20.29 -1.26
C LEU A 174 -16.33 -19.53 -2.58
N THR A 175 -16.26 -18.21 -2.49
CA THR A 175 -16.04 -17.36 -3.67
C THR A 175 -14.63 -17.55 -4.22
N GLU A 176 -14.46 -17.29 -5.51
CA GLU A 176 -13.18 -17.25 -6.22
C GLU A 176 -12.16 -16.35 -5.48
N GLN A 177 -12.62 -15.17 -5.03
CA GLN A 177 -11.80 -14.23 -4.25
C GLN A 177 -11.38 -14.80 -2.90
N GLU A 178 -12.28 -15.50 -2.19
CA GLU A 178 -11.96 -16.17 -0.92
C GLU A 178 -10.92 -17.28 -1.12
N GLN A 179 -11.04 -18.07 -2.18
CA GLN A 179 -10.09 -19.14 -2.51
C GLN A 179 -8.70 -18.58 -2.82
N VAL A 180 -8.63 -17.62 -3.75
CA VAL A 180 -7.37 -16.97 -4.15
C VAL A 180 -6.71 -16.26 -2.97
N ARG A 181 -7.50 -15.62 -2.11
CA ARG A 181 -6.99 -14.98 -0.90
C ARG A 181 -6.32 -15.97 0.06
N MET A 182 -6.88 -17.17 0.23
CA MET A 182 -6.25 -18.19 1.07
C MET A 182 -4.96 -18.75 0.49
N ILE A 183 -4.88 -18.88 -0.84
CA ILE A 183 -3.65 -19.28 -1.52
C ILE A 183 -2.56 -18.23 -1.26
N TYR A 184 -2.90 -16.95 -1.46
CA TYR A 184 -2.02 -15.84 -1.14
C TYR A 184 -1.53 -15.89 0.31
N LEU A 185 -2.44 -16.04 1.29
CA LEU A 185 -2.05 -16.09 2.72
C LEU A 185 -1.21 -17.32 3.07
N SER A 186 -1.37 -18.42 2.33
CA SER A 186 -0.66 -19.67 2.60
C SER A 186 0.79 -19.66 2.12
N TYR A 187 1.09 -18.88 1.09
CA TYR A 187 2.40 -18.82 0.45
C TYR A 187 3.01 -17.43 0.46
N PHE A 188 2.42 -16.48 1.20
CA PHE A 188 2.92 -15.12 1.26
C PHE A 188 4.40 -15.12 1.68
N LYS A 189 5.20 -14.34 0.95
CA LYS A 189 6.60 -14.10 1.26
C LYS A 189 6.91 -12.64 1.02
N ASP A 190 7.70 -12.06 1.93
CA ASP A 190 8.18 -10.69 1.80
C ASP A 190 9.10 -10.54 0.57
N ARG A 191 9.37 -9.29 0.21
CA ARG A 191 10.15 -8.97 -0.99
C ARG A 191 11.61 -9.42 -0.83
N HIS A 192 12.25 -9.80 -1.94
CA HIS A 192 13.65 -10.26 -1.93
C HIS A 192 14.63 -9.23 -1.40
N ASP A 193 14.39 -7.93 -1.62
CA ASP A 193 15.20 -6.84 -1.06
C ASP A 193 15.15 -6.78 0.47
N ILE A 194 14.14 -7.37 1.10
CA ILE A 194 14.03 -7.46 2.56
C ILE A 194 14.66 -8.76 3.07
N THR A 195 14.37 -9.88 2.41
CA THR A 195 14.80 -11.21 2.87
C THR A 195 16.24 -11.54 2.52
N ALA A 196 16.86 -10.89 1.53
CA ALA A 196 18.23 -11.16 1.09
C ALA A 196 19.30 -10.97 2.18
N PHE A 197 19.00 -10.18 3.22
CA PHE A 197 19.94 -9.85 4.29
C PHE A 197 19.83 -10.76 5.53
N VAL A 198 19.02 -11.82 5.44
CA VAL A 198 18.55 -12.59 6.59
C VAL A 198 18.62 -14.09 6.28
N GLY A 199 18.57 -14.94 7.31
CA GLY A 199 18.71 -16.40 7.22
C GLY A 199 17.74 -17.10 6.27
N THR A 200 17.76 -18.43 6.27
CA THR A 200 16.99 -19.22 5.28
C THR A 200 15.47 -19.03 5.42
N ASP A 201 14.73 -19.23 4.33
CA ASP A 201 13.25 -19.12 4.33
C ASP A 201 12.60 -19.95 5.44
N GLN A 202 13.14 -21.16 5.67
CA GLN A 202 12.67 -22.08 6.69
C GLN A 202 12.92 -21.54 8.11
N GLU A 203 14.08 -20.94 8.36
CA GLU A 203 14.40 -20.29 9.64
C GLU A 203 13.52 -19.08 9.92
N LEU A 204 13.06 -18.40 8.88
CA LEU A 204 12.16 -17.25 9.00
C LEU A 204 10.70 -17.66 9.13
N GLY A 205 10.36 -18.93 8.90
CA GLY A 205 9.00 -19.44 8.96
C GLY A 205 8.19 -19.20 7.69
N TYR A 206 8.84 -18.97 6.55
CA TYR A 206 8.14 -18.94 5.26
C TYR A 206 7.88 -20.36 4.76
N ARG A 207 6.70 -20.56 4.17
CA ARG A 207 6.37 -21.78 3.44
C ARG A 207 6.85 -21.64 2.00
N SER A 208 7.53 -22.66 1.47
CA SER A 208 7.89 -22.73 0.05
C SER A 208 6.66 -22.79 -0.84
N PHE A 209 6.74 -22.20 -2.04
CA PHE A 209 5.76 -22.38 -3.10
C PHE A 209 6.44 -23.11 -4.25
N THR A 210 6.21 -24.41 -4.38
CA THR A 210 6.90 -25.27 -5.38
C THR A 210 6.07 -25.47 -6.65
N PHE A 211 6.70 -25.93 -7.73
CA PHE A 211 6.01 -26.27 -8.97
C PHE A 211 4.95 -27.38 -8.79
N GLU A 212 5.19 -28.33 -7.89
CA GLU A 212 4.23 -29.38 -7.55
C GLU A 212 2.99 -28.82 -6.85
N GLU A 213 3.18 -27.91 -5.89
CA GLU A 213 2.08 -27.21 -5.21
C GLU A 213 1.29 -26.35 -6.20
N TYR A 214 1.97 -25.64 -7.11
CA TYR A 214 1.34 -24.88 -8.17
C TYR A 214 0.48 -25.76 -9.10
N LYS A 215 1.00 -26.90 -9.55
CA LYS A 215 0.24 -27.87 -10.36
C LYS A 215 -0.99 -28.38 -9.62
N SER A 216 -0.82 -28.78 -8.36
CA SER A 216 -1.94 -29.25 -7.53
C SER A 216 -3.04 -28.19 -7.38
N LEU A 217 -2.68 -26.90 -7.28
CA LEU A 217 -3.66 -25.81 -7.26
C LEU A 217 -4.42 -25.70 -8.58
N LEU A 218 -3.74 -25.83 -9.73
CA LEU A 218 -4.40 -25.82 -11.04
C LEU A 218 -5.30 -27.04 -11.24
N ASP A 219 -4.89 -28.21 -10.80
CA ASP A 219 -5.69 -29.43 -10.89
C ASP A 219 -6.96 -29.33 -10.03
N THR A 220 -6.86 -28.65 -8.88
CA THR A 220 -7.97 -28.49 -7.93
C THR A 220 -8.96 -27.39 -8.34
N PHE A 221 -8.45 -26.24 -8.79
CA PHE A 221 -9.25 -25.03 -9.01
C PHE A 221 -9.40 -24.64 -10.49
N GLY A 222 -8.80 -25.40 -11.40
CA GLY A 222 -8.77 -25.12 -12.83
C GLY A 222 -7.88 -23.93 -13.20
N ILE A 223 -7.79 -23.67 -14.51
CA ILE A 223 -7.04 -22.53 -15.05
C ILE A 223 -7.94 -21.29 -15.05
N ARG A 224 -7.67 -20.35 -14.14
CA ARG A 224 -8.43 -19.09 -14.00
C ARG A 224 -7.49 -17.88 -13.93
N ARG A 225 -7.96 -16.73 -14.42
CA ARG A 225 -7.15 -15.48 -14.52
C ARG A 225 -6.65 -14.99 -13.16
N ASP A 226 -7.53 -14.95 -12.16
CA ASP A 226 -7.25 -14.54 -10.78
C ASP A 226 -6.22 -15.46 -10.11
N LEU A 227 -6.37 -16.77 -10.29
CA LEU A 227 -5.46 -17.79 -9.76
C LEU A 227 -4.08 -17.70 -10.40
N LEU A 228 -4.01 -17.57 -11.73
CA LEU A 228 -2.73 -17.39 -12.44
C LEU A 228 -2.05 -16.08 -12.02
N GLY A 229 -2.80 -14.99 -11.84
CA GLY A 229 -2.25 -13.71 -11.38
C GLY A 229 -1.62 -13.81 -9.98
N VAL A 230 -2.31 -14.43 -9.03
CA VAL A 230 -1.75 -14.63 -7.68
C VAL A 230 -0.62 -15.65 -7.67
N SER A 231 -0.71 -16.72 -8.47
CA SER A 231 0.38 -17.70 -8.59
C SER A 231 1.64 -17.07 -9.19
N LEU A 232 1.49 -16.20 -10.19
CA LEU A 232 2.60 -15.45 -10.78
C LEU A 232 3.25 -14.55 -9.74
N PHE A 233 2.46 -13.79 -8.99
CA PHE A 233 2.97 -12.97 -7.90
C PHE A 233 3.76 -13.81 -6.88
N LEU A 234 3.19 -14.92 -6.41
CA LEU A 234 3.87 -15.81 -5.46
C LEU A 234 5.15 -16.40 -6.06
N ALA A 235 5.13 -16.81 -7.33
CA ALA A 235 6.31 -17.30 -8.03
C ALA A 235 7.44 -16.26 -8.09
N THR A 236 7.12 -14.98 -8.34
CA THR A 236 8.13 -13.91 -8.28
C THR A 236 8.71 -13.73 -6.88
N ARG A 237 7.91 -13.88 -5.82
CA ARG A 237 8.36 -13.78 -4.41
C ARG A 237 9.19 -14.98 -3.96
N HIS A 238 8.88 -16.17 -4.45
CA HIS A 238 9.62 -17.40 -4.16
C HIS A 238 10.78 -17.66 -5.12
N ASN A 239 10.95 -16.79 -6.12
CA ASN A 239 11.97 -16.94 -7.15
C ASN A 239 11.87 -18.31 -7.89
N GLN A 240 10.64 -18.68 -8.26
CA GLN A 240 10.32 -19.92 -8.98
C GLN A 240 10.11 -19.61 -10.46
N PHE A 241 11.21 -19.60 -11.23
CA PHE A 241 11.18 -19.20 -12.63
C PHE A 241 10.47 -20.22 -13.53
N ASP A 242 10.50 -21.49 -13.16
CA ASP A 242 9.75 -22.58 -13.79
C ASP A 242 8.22 -22.34 -13.77
N ILE A 243 7.67 -21.89 -12.64
CA ILE A 243 6.26 -21.49 -12.54
C ILE A 243 5.99 -20.27 -13.43
N ILE A 244 6.89 -19.28 -13.44
CA ILE A 244 6.76 -18.09 -14.29
C ILE A 244 6.71 -18.51 -15.77
N CYS A 245 7.62 -19.37 -16.21
CA CYS A 245 7.67 -19.88 -17.59
C CYS A 245 6.41 -20.61 -18.01
N ASP A 246 5.77 -21.36 -17.12
CA ASP A 246 4.52 -22.05 -17.42
C ASP A 246 3.30 -21.10 -17.44
N ILE A 247 3.30 -20.03 -16.62
CA ILE A 247 2.21 -19.05 -16.59
C ILE A 247 2.22 -18.12 -17.81
N LEU A 248 3.38 -17.58 -18.20
CA LEU A 248 3.47 -16.51 -19.19
C LEU A 248 2.76 -16.83 -20.53
N PRO A 249 2.95 -18.00 -21.16
CA PRO A 249 2.22 -18.36 -22.39
C PRO A 249 0.71 -18.50 -22.21
N LYS A 250 0.24 -18.88 -21.00
CA LYS A 250 -1.18 -19.04 -20.68
C LYS A 250 -1.91 -17.71 -20.56
N VAL A 251 -1.16 -16.63 -20.36
CA VAL A 251 -1.70 -15.28 -20.10
C VAL A 251 -1.40 -14.28 -21.21
N GLY A 252 -0.94 -14.77 -22.37
CA GLY A 252 -0.62 -13.92 -23.50
C GLY A 252 0.72 -13.19 -23.40
N LEU A 253 1.58 -13.54 -22.44
CA LEU A 253 2.87 -12.89 -22.17
C LEU A 253 4.08 -13.79 -22.52
N GLY A 254 3.89 -14.82 -23.35
CA GLY A 254 4.95 -15.73 -23.78
C GLY A 254 6.08 -15.04 -24.55
N SER A 255 5.78 -13.94 -25.24
CA SER A 255 6.75 -13.08 -25.94
C SER A 255 7.89 -12.62 -25.03
N ILE A 256 7.62 -12.39 -23.73
CA ILE A 256 8.62 -11.98 -22.74
C ILE A 256 9.78 -12.98 -22.68
N ILE A 257 9.49 -14.27 -22.78
CA ILE A 257 10.47 -15.36 -22.73
C ILE A 257 10.74 -15.99 -24.10
N GLY A 258 10.19 -15.43 -25.18
CA GLY A 258 10.36 -15.94 -26.55
C GLY A 258 9.57 -17.23 -26.85
N VAL A 259 8.43 -17.44 -26.19
CA VAL A 259 7.57 -18.62 -26.37
C VAL A 259 6.20 -18.20 -26.94
N GLU A 260 5.62 -19.03 -27.80
CA GLU A 260 4.28 -18.78 -28.35
C GLU A 260 3.19 -18.88 -27.27
N ASN A 261 2.18 -18.01 -27.37
CA ASN A 261 1.07 -17.99 -26.43
C ASN A 261 0.15 -19.19 -26.63
N THR A 262 -0.14 -19.91 -25.55
CA THR A 262 -1.05 -21.06 -25.55
C THR A 262 -2.49 -20.67 -25.27
N ASN A 263 -2.71 -19.54 -24.58
CA ASN A 263 -4.04 -19.06 -24.22
C ASN A 263 -4.04 -17.52 -24.11
N TYR A 264 -5.21 -16.89 -24.24
CA TYR A 264 -5.36 -15.43 -24.33
C TYR A 264 -5.98 -14.81 -23.07
N LEU A 265 -5.67 -15.36 -21.89
CA LEU A 265 -6.12 -14.79 -20.62
C LEU A 265 -5.32 -13.53 -20.29
N LYS A 266 -5.81 -12.35 -20.67
CA LYS A 266 -5.12 -11.09 -20.37
C LYS A 266 -4.99 -10.85 -18.86
N LEU A 267 -3.77 -10.77 -18.33
CA LEU A 267 -3.53 -10.33 -16.95
C LEU A 267 -3.68 -8.82 -16.79
N THR A 268 -3.63 -8.36 -15.53
CA THR A 268 -3.66 -6.93 -15.17
C THR A 268 -2.27 -6.30 -15.24
N ASP A 269 -2.21 -4.98 -15.40
CA ASP A 269 -0.98 -4.18 -15.43
C ASP A 269 -0.07 -4.45 -14.22
N ILE A 270 -0.67 -4.77 -13.07
CA ILE A 270 0.07 -5.11 -11.85
C ILE A 270 0.95 -6.34 -12.05
N SER A 271 0.50 -7.33 -12.83
CA SER A 271 1.28 -8.53 -13.13
C SER A 271 2.58 -8.18 -13.87
N LEU A 272 2.50 -7.26 -14.85
CA LEU A 272 3.66 -6.74 -15.57
C LEU A 272 4.57 -5.93 -14.64
N ILE A 273 4.02 -5.11 -13.73
CA ILE A 273 4.81 -4.40 -12.71
C ILE A 273 5.60 -5.38 -11.82
N ASN A 274 5.01 -6.51 -11.42
CA ASN A 274 5.75 -7.51 -10.64
C ASN A 274 6.85 -8.19 -11.45
N LEU A 275 6.59 -8.51 -12.73
CA LEU A 275 7.59 -9.08 -13.63
C LEU A 275 8.75 -8.10 -13.84
N LEU A 276 8.44 -6.83 -14.07
CA LEU A 276 9.41 -5.74 -14.17
C LEU A 276 10.30 -5.71 -12.92
N GLY A 277 9.70 -5.72 -11.72
CA GLY A 277 10.44 -5.76 -10.46
C GLY A 277 11.25 -7.05 -10.27
N TYR A 278 10.75 -8.19 -10.72
CA TYR A 278 11.41 -9.50 -10.60
C TYR A 278 12.65 -9.58 -11.49
N PHE A 279 12.52 -9.27 -12.78
CA PHE A 279 13.64 -9.30 -13.72
C PHE A 279 14.69 -8.26 -13.38
N HIS A 280 14.28 -7.09 -12.88
CA HIS A 280 15.19 -6.10 -12.32
C HIS A 280 15.97 -6.64 -11.10
N THR A 281 15.29 -7.25 -10.13
CA THR A 281 15.93 -7.76 -8.90
C THR A 281 17.01 -8.82 -9.20
N PHE A 282 16.76 -9.66 -10.20
CA PHE A 282 17.67 -10.74 -10.60
C PHE A 282 18.39 -10.45 -11.93
N ILE A 283 18.61 -9.18 -12.25
CA ILE A 283 19.15 -8.74 -13.55
C ILE A 283 20.49 -9.39 -13.92
N ASN A 284 21.28 -9.79 -12.93
CA ASN A 284 22.58 -10.47 -13.11
C ASN A 284 22.47 -11.89 -13.67
N ARG A 285 21.26 -12.46 -13.81
CA ARG A 285 21.07 -13.79 -14.39
C ARG A 285 21.13 -13.74 -15.92
N PRO A 286 21.56 -14.83 -16.58
CA PRO A 286 21.54 -14.92 -18.03
C PRO A 286 20.15 -14.63 -18.59
N GLN A 287 20.07 -13.86 -19.68
CA GLN A 287 18.83 -13.51 -20.39
C GLN A 287 17.84 -12.58 -19.64
N TYR A 288 18.03 -12.31 -18.34
CA TYR A 288 17.09 -11.49 -17.57
C TYR A 288 17.05 -10.03 -18.02
N ILE A 289 18.14 -9.49 -18.58
CA ILE A 289 18.14 -8.17 -19.23
C ILE A 289 17.19 -8.16 -20.44
N GLN A 290 17.20 -9.23 -21.24
CA GLN A 290 16.30 -9.36 -22.40
C GLN A 290 14.85 -9.50 -21.92
N TYR A 291 14.60 -10.29 -20.89
CA TYR A 291 13.24 -10.43 -20.33
C TYR A 291 12.72 -9.13 -19.73
N LEU A 292 13.59 -8.34 -19.08
CA LEU A 292 13.26 -7.00 -18.60
C LEU A 292 12.88 -6.08 -19.76
N ALA A 293 13.69 -6.05 -20.83
CA ALA A 293 13.41 -5.27 -22.03
C ALA A 293 12.08 -5.67 -22.69
N ASN A 294 11.86 -6.97 -22.91
CA ASN A 294 10.61 -7.48 -23.47
C ASN A 294 9.41 -7.14 -22.57
N THR A 295 9.58 -7.16 -21.24
CA THR A 295 8.52 -6.75 -20.30
C THR A 295 8.17 -5.27 -20.49
N ILE A 296 9.16 -4.41 -20.68
CA ILE A 296 8.95 -2.98 -20.97
C ILE A 296 8.24 -2.80 -22.31
N ASP A 297 8.60 -3.57 -23.33
CA ASP A 297 7.93 -3.54 -24.64
C ASP A 297 6.46 -3.95 -24.55
N GLU A 298 6.13 -4.97 -23.76
CA GLU A 298 4.74 -5.36 -23.46
C GLU A 298 4.00 -4.26 -22.69
N MET A 299 4.67 -3.58 -21.75
CA MET A 299 4.07 -2.44 -21.03
C MET A 299 3.80 -1.25 -21.96
N ASN A 300 4.65 -1.03 -22.97
CA ASN A 300 4.48 0.03 -23.97
C ASN A 300 3.28 -0.23 -24.91
N GLN A 301 2.84 -1.48 -25.03
CA GLN A 301 1.64 -1.85 -25.79
C GLN A 301 0.35 -1.61 -24.98
N ILE A 302 0.42 -1.25 -23.69
CA ILE A 302 -0.75 -0.95 -22.88
C ILE A 302 -1.37 0.37 -23.37
N PRO A 303 -2.66 0.38 -23.74
CA PRO A 303 -3.30 1.56 -24.34
C PRO A 303 -3.44 2.74 -23.38
N VAL A 304 -3.38 2.49 -22.07
CA VAL A 304 -3.52 3.51 -21.02
C VAL A 304 -2.44 3.32 -19.99
N ILE A 305 -1.47 4.21 -19.99
CA ILE A 305 -0.38 4.23 -19.02
C ILE A 305 -0.91 4.86 -17.73
N THR A 306 -0.71 4.21 -16.59
CA THR A 306 -1.09 4.73 -15.27
C THR A 306 0.11 5.26 -14.50
N ASN A 307 -0.13 6.02 -13.42
CA ASN A 307 0.92 6.49 -12.52
C ASN A 307 1.78 5.33 -11.98
N GLU A 308 1.16 4.21 -11.63
CA GLU A 308 1.86 3.06 -11.07
C GLU A 308 2.86 2.44 -12.06
N ILE A 309 2.53 2.44 -13.36
CA ILE A 309 3.42 1.97 -14.42
C ILE A 309 4.62 2.91 -14.54
N VAL A 310 4.37 4.22 -14.66
CA VAL A 310 5.43 5.23 -14.78
C VAL A 310 6.33 5.21 -13.56
N ASP A 311 5.77 5.21 -12.35
CA ASP A 311 6.50 5.15 -11.08
C ASP A 311 7.37 3.89 -10.98
N SER A 312 6.86 2.74 -11.45
CA SER A 312 7.61 1.48 -11.46
C SER A 312 8.78 1.52 -12.45
N LEU A 313 8.61 2.12 -13.63
CA LEU A 313 9.67 2.31 -14.61
C LEU A 313 10.74 3.31 -14.11
N ILE A 314 10.33 4.45 -13.55
CA ILE A 314 11.22 5.42 -12.90
C ILE A 314 12.03 4.73 -11.80
N LYS A 315 11.39 3.86 -11.02
CA LYS A 315 12.06 3.08 -9.98
C LYS A 315 13.14 2.16 -10.54
N VAL A 316 12.83 1.38 -11.58
CA VAL A 316 13.82 0.50 -12.22
C VAL A 316 14.98 1.31 -12.80
N LEU A 317 14.71 2.40 -13.52
CA LEU A 317 15.76 3.26 -14.07
C LEU A 317 16.66 3.83 -12.96
N THR A 318 16.05 4.23 -11.83
CA THR A 318 16.77 4.74 -10.67
C THR A 318 17.60 3.67 -9.97
N ASP A 319 17.08 2.47 -9.83
CA ASP A 319 17.79 1.33 -9.23
C ASP A 319 18.94 0.84 -10.13
N LEU A 320 18.85 1.07 -11.46
CA LEU A 320 19.93 0.84 -12.44
C LEU A 320 20.90 2.03 -12.59
N GLU A 321 20.82 3.04 -11.73
CA GLU A 321 21.66 4.26 -11.78
C GLU A 321 21.50 5.10 -13.06
N LEU A 322 20.44 4.86 -13.83
CA LEU A 322 20.07 5.62 -15.03
C LEU A 322 19.20 6.84 -14.68
N VAL A 323 19.60 7.61 -13.65
CA VAL A 323 18.77 8.68 -13.06
C VAL A 323 18.38 9.76 -14.08
N LYS A 324 19.24 10.06 -15.06
CA LYS A 324 18.89 11.00 -16.16
C LYS A 324 17.74 10.51 -17.02
N HIS A 325 17.66 9.20 -17.28
CA HIS A 325 16.55 8.62 -18.04
C HIS A 325 15.26 8.64 -17.20
N ALA A 326 15.39 8.40 -15.88
CA ALA A 326 14.27 8.52 -14.95
C ALA A 326 13.73 9.96 -14.88
N GLU A 327 14.60 10.97 -14.90
CA GLU A 327 14.26 12.39 -14.97
C GLU A 327 13.50 12.73 -16.27
N ILE A 328 14.03 12.31 -17.42
CA ILE A 328 13.36 12.49 -18.72
C ILE A 328 11.97 11.84 -18.72
N LEU A 329 11.85 10.61 -18.22
CA LEU A 329 10.55 9.92 -18.15
C LEU A 329 9.58 10.66 -17.21
N PHE A 330 10.05 11.15 -16.08
CA PHE A 330 9.24 11.93 -15.14
C PHE A 330 8.73 13.24 -15.78
N GLU A 331 9.62 14.01 -16.42
CA GLU A 331 9.26 15.26 -17.08
C GLU A 331 8.26 15.03 -18.23
N THR A 332 8.54 14.05 -19.09
CA THR A 332 7.69 13.72 -20.24
C THR A 332 6.35 13.10 -19.87
N ALA A 333 6.26 12.36 -18.77
CA ALA A 333 5.01 11.76 -18.32
C ALA A 333 4.09 12.78 -17.62
N TYR A 334 4.66 13.69 -16.81
CA TYR A 334 3.87 14.54 -15.90
C TYR A 334 3.77 15.99 -16.33
N PHE A 335 4.75 16.51 -17.08
CA PHE A 335 4.86 17.93 -17.45
C PHE A 335 4.81 18.14 -18.96
N GLN A 336 3.96 17.37 -19.64
CA GLN A 336 3.66 17.54 -21.06
C GLN A 336 3.25 19.00 -21.35
N SER A 337 3.89 19.64 -22.32
CA SER A 337 3.45 20.93 -22.85
C SER A 337 2.14 20.76 -23.58
N ASP A 338 1.22 21.72 -23.43
CA ASP A 338 -0.02 21.78 -24.19
C ASP A 338 0.30 21.87 -25.69
N SER A 339 0.45 20.73 -26.37
CA SER A 339 0.68 20.72 -27.81
C SER A 339 0.05 19.50 -28.50
N SER A 340 -1.01 19.84 -29.24
CA SER A 340 -1.52 19.25 -30.49
C SER A 340 -2.27 17.91 -30.43
N ASP A 341 -3.59 17.99 -30.62
CA ASP A 341 -4.41 17.36 -31.67
C ASP A 341 -4.20 15.88 -32.08
N ARG A 342 -3.36 15.10 -31.40
CA ARG A 342 -3.06 13.70 -31.76
C ARG A 342 -3.57 12.65 -30.78
N ASP A 343 -4.57 13.00 -29.97
CA ASP A 343 -5.23 12.05 -29.05
C ASP A 343 -6.66 11.67 -29.48
N GLU A 344 -6.98 11.69 -30.78
CA GLU A 344 -8.35 11.38 -31.23
C GLU A 344 -8.73 9.89 -31.17
N GLU A 345 -7.78 8.95 -31.20
CA GLU A 345 -8.11 7.51 -31.25
C GLU A 345 -8.13 6.78 -29.90
N VAL A 346 -7.26 7.16 -28.94
CA VAL A 346 -7.19 6.50 -27.61
C VAL A 346 -8.42 6.80 -26.74
N LEU A 347 -9.22 7.79 -27.17
CA LEU A 347 -10.27 8.39 -26.37
C LEU A 347 -11.66 7.80 -26.57
N THR A 348 -11.92 6.68 -27.25
CA THR A 348 -13.35 6.25 -27.42
C THR A 348 -14.02 5.71 -26.16
N GLU A 349 -13.38 4.82 -25.41
CA GLU A 349 -13.96 4.26 -24.17
C GLU A 349 -13.82 5.22 -22.98
N TRP A 350 -12.72 5.96 -22.92
CA TRP A 350 -12.53 6.99 -21.91
C TRP A 350 -13.33 8.26 -22.22
N ARG A 351 -13.52 8.70 -23.48
CA ARG A 351 -14.53 9.75 -23.78
C ARG A 351 -15.89 9.32 -23.29
N TYR A 352 -16.27 8.04 -23.34
CA TYR A 352 -17.55 7.62 -22.79
C TYR A 352 -17.63 7.87 -21.27
N ILE A 353 -16.62 7.44 -20.51
CA ILE A 353 -16.56 7.64 -19.05
C ILE A 353 -16.41 9.13 -18.70
N TYR A 354 -15.56 9.87 -19.41
CA TYR A 354 -15.36 11.31 -19.26
C TYR A 354 -16.57 12.13 -19.65
N THR A 355 -17.29 11.78 -20.71
CA THR A 355 -18.55 12.43 -21.09
C THR A 355 -19.60 12.18 -20.01
N LYS A 356 -19.62 10.99 -19.40
CA LYS A 356 -20.51 10.69 -18.28
C LYS A 356 -20.15 11.44 -17.00
N LEU A 357 -18.87 11.57 -16.67
CA LEU A 357 -18.38 12.36 -15.54
C LEU A 357 -18.60 13.86 -15.77
N LYS A 358 -18.30 14.37 -16.96
CA LYS A 358 -18.52 15.76 -17.39
C LYS A 358 -19.99 16.19 -17.26
N VAL A 359 -20.91 15.30 -17.64
CA VAL A 359 -22.36 15.50 -17.48
C VAL A 359 -22.83 15.35 -16.03
N ALA A 360 -22.04 14.70 -15.16
CA ALA A 360 -22.35 14.54 -13.74
C ALA A 360 -21.77 15.67 -12.87
N THR A 361 -20.59 16.21 -13.19
CA THR A 361 -19.91 17.25 -12.39
C THR A 361 -20.15 18.67 -12.92
N GLY A 362 -20.57 18.83 -14.19
CA GLY A 362 -20.79 20.14 -14.81
C GLY A 362 -19.51 20.86 -15.25
N ASP A 363 -18.34 20.25 -15.05
CA ASP A 363 -17.04 20.85 -15.40
C ASP A 363 -16.78 20.84 -16.91
N LYS A 364 -16.23 21.92 -17.45
CA LYS A 364 -15.99 22.05 -18.90
C LYS A 364 -14.80 21.24 -19.41
N SER A 365 -13.88 20.81 -18.55
CA SER A 365 -12.61 20.16 -18.91
C SER A 365 -12.22 19.05 -17.92
N VAL A 366 -12.59 17.80 -18.23
CA VAL A 366 -12.00 16.63 -17.56
C VAL A 366 -11.09 15.96 -18.59
N PHE A 367 -9.79 16.21 -18.49
CA PHE A 367 -8.75 15.55 -19.28
C PHE A 367 -8.10 14.46 -18.42
N TYR A 368 -7.78 13.30 -19.01
CA TYR A 368 -6.88 12.34 -18.36
C TYR A 368 -5.48 12.93 -18.41
N LYS A 369 -5.00 13.45 -17.29
CA LYS A 369 -3.61 13.88 -17.14
C LYS A 369 -2.98 13.08 -16.02
N LEU A 370 -1.83 12.47 -16.29
CA LEU A 370 -1.00 11.88 -15.26
C LEU A 370 -0.54 12.99 -14.31
N SER A 371 -0.63 12.72 -13.01
CA SER A 371 -0.18 13.66 -11.99
C SER A 371 0.83 12.94 -11.11
N PRO A 372 2.02 13.51 -10.89
CA PRO A 372 3.02 12.89 -10.04
C PRO A 372 2.45 12.78 -8.63
N ASN A 373 2.80 11.71 -7.93
CA ASN A 373 2.36 11.47 -6.56
C ASN A 373 3.58 11.39 -5.62
N HIS A 374 3.34 11.14 -4.34
CA HIS A 374 4.44 10.98 -3.37
C HIS A 374 5.43 9.86 -3.73
N LEU A 375 4.99 8.79 -4.41
CA LEU A 375 5.86 7.71 -4.84
C LEU A 375 6.79 8.18 -5.98
N SER A 376 6.27 8.92 -6.96
CA SER A 376 7.04 9.49 -8.08
C SER A 376 8.21 10.32 -7.55
N PHE A 377 7.91 11.29 -6.67
CA PHE A 377 8.92 12.15 -6.05
C PHE A 377 9.87 11.38 -5.13
N SER A 378 9.34 10.49 -4.29
CA SER A 378 10.19 9.70 -3.37
C SER A 378 11.19 8.83 -4.11
N THR A 379 10.85 8.34 -5.30
CA THR A 379 11.73 7.49 -6.12
C THR A 379 12.85 8.32 -6.74
N LEU A 380 12.56 9.49 -7.29
CA LEU A 380 13.59 10.40 -7.78
C LEU A 380 14.52 10.91 -6.67
N PHE A 381 13.99 11.22 -5.48
CA PHE A 381 14.84 11.53 -4.32
C PHE A 381 15.81 10.40 -4.01
N GLN A 382 15.39 9.13 -4.06
CA GLN A 382 16.29 7.99 -3.86
C GLN A 382 17.42 7.97 -4.92
N GLY A 383 17.09 8.26 -6.18
CA GLY A 383 18.08 8.36 -7.25
C GLY A 383 19.10 9.46 -7.00
N TYR A 384 18.63 10.67 -6.70
CA TYR A 384 19.51 11.80 -6.40
C TYR A 384 20.36 11.57 -5.15
N CYS A 385 19.85 10.87 -4.13
CA CYS A 385 20.64 10.48 -2.96
C CYS A 385 21.79 9.51 -3.30
N ARG A 386 21.67 8.70 -4.36
CA ARG A 386 22.71 7.74 -4.77
C ARG A 386 23.74 8.36 -5.70
N SER A 387 23.30 9.07 -6.74
CA SER A 387 24.15 9.50 -7.85
C SER A 387 24.14 11.01 -8.12
N GLY A 388 23.31 11.79 -7.43
CA GLY A 388 23.06 13.21 -7.71
C GLY A 388 23.72 14.18 -6.74
N SER A 389 23.75 15.46 -7.12
CA SER A 389 24.12 16.56 -6.23
C SER A 389 22.93 16.95 -5.34
N PHE A 390 23.24 17.59 -4.20
CA PHE A 390 22.21 18.14 -3.31
C PHE A 390 21.33 19.19 -4.01
N ASP A 391 21.87 19.93 -4.99
CA ASP A 391 21.11 20.93 -5.76
C ASP A 391 19.91 20.30 -6.48
N LYS A 392 20.05 19.09 -7.03
CA LYS A 392 18.94 18.37 -7.69
C LYS A 392 17.82 18.02 -6.71
N ILE A 393 18.16 17.74 -5.45
CA ILE A 393 17.17 17.53 -4.39
C ILE A 393 16.42 18.82 -4.11
N GLN A 394 17.10 19.96 -4.01
CA GLN A 394 16.46 21.26 -3.82
C GLN A 394 15.58 21.65 -5.01
N GLN A 395 16.02 21.41 -6.24
CA GLN A 395 15.22 21.62 -7.44
C GLN A 395 13.95 20.77 -7.43
N LEU A 396 14.07 19.48 -7.05
CA LEU A 396 12.90 18.59 -6.98
C LEU A 396 11.91 19.03 -5.89
N MET A 397 12.40 19.51 -4.74
CA MET A 397 11.55 20.13 -3.71
C MET A 397 10.80 21.34 -4.25
N HIS A 398 11.49 22.22 -4.98
CA HIS A 398 10.87 23.39 -5.61
C HIS A 398 9.79 22.99 -6.63
N VAL A 399 10.04 21.98 -7.47
CA VAL A 399 9.03 21.42 -8.40
C VAL A 399 7.82 20.91 -7.63
N MET A 400 8.04 20.16 -6.55
CA MET A 400 6.95 19.59 -5.76
C MET A 400 6.08 20.68 -5.11
N ASP A 401 6.71 21.67 -4.45
CA ASP A 401 6.03 22.76 -3.77
C ASP A 401 5.30 23.67 -4.77
N ASN A 402 5.99 24.12 -5.82
CA ASN A 402 5.53 25.23 -6.66
C ASN A 402 4.76 24.78 -7.90
N LEU A 403 5.07 23.61 -8.46
CA LEU A 403 4.40 23.12 -9.68
C LEU A 403 3.28 22.12 -9.38
N THR A 404 3.38 21.37 -8.27
CA THR A 404 2.39 20.34 -7.93
C THR A 404 1.59 20.63 -6.66
N ASN A 405 2.00 21.64 -5.88
CA ASN A 405 1.40 21.99 -4.59
C ASN A 405 1.32 20.80 -3.62
N GLN A 406 2.31 19.90 -3.69
CA GLN A 406 2.42 18.74 -2.80
C GLN A 406 3.46 19.02 -1.72
N LYS A 407 3.17 18.58 -0.48
CA LYS A 407 4.10 18.70 0.65
C LYS A 407 5.02 17.48 0.74
N MET A 408 6.15 17.61 1.42
CA MET A 408 7.02 16.47 1.69
C MET A 408 6.39 15.51 2.71
N SER A 409 6.55 14.21 2.46
CA SER A 409 6.15 13.16 3.38
C SER A 409 7.30 12.77 4.32
N THR A 410 6.97 12.16 5.47
CA THR A 410 7.95 11.54 6.39
C THR A 410 8.94 10.63 5.67
N LYS A 411 8.48 9.86 4.67
CA LYS A 411 9.31 8.92 3.92
C LYS A 411 10.33 9.62 3.02
N MET A 412 9.96 10.75 2.41
CA MET A 412 10.89 11.56 1.61
C MET A 412 12.00 12.14 2.47
N TYR A 413 11.66 12.72 3.63
CA TYR A 413 12.67 13.19 4.60
C TYR A 413 13.58 12.05 5.05
N PHE A 414 13.01 10.89 5.39
CA PHE A 414 13.79 9.73 5.79
C PHE A 414 14.80 9.31 4.70
N VAL A 415 14.37 9.25 3.44
CA VAL A 415 15.24 8.93 2.30
C VAL A 415 16.40 9.92 2.20
N ILE A 416 16.13 11.23 2.27
CA ILE A 416 17.15 12.27 2.14
C ILE A 416 18.11 12.23 3.33
N LEU A 417 17.60 12.12 4.56
CA LEU A 417 18.41 12.02 5.77
C LEU A 417 19.30 10.77 5.78
N LYS A 418 18.81 9.65 5.25
CA LYS A 418 19.63 8.46 5.03
C LYS A 418 20.74 8.72 3.99
N GLY A 419 20.49 9.56 2.99
CA GLY A 419 21.49 10.03 2.04
C GLY A 419 22.72 10.64 2.72
N PHE A 420 22.52 11.47 3.76
CA PHE A 420 23.61 12.05 4.58
C PHE A 420 24.48 11.00 5.31
N LEU A 421 24.08 9.74 5.40
CA LEU A 421 24.93 8.68 5.95
C LEU A 421 25.89 8.09 4.91
N THR A 422 25.59 8.27 3.63
CA THR A 422 26.33 7.63 2.52
C THR A 422 27.09 8.64 1.65
N ARG A 423 26.60 9.89 1.59
CA ARG A 423 27.15 10.96 0.75
C ARG A 423 28.10 11.83 1.56
N SER A 424 29.41 11.77 1.28
CA SER A 424 30.42 12.59 1.98
C SER A 424 30.45 14.05 1.51
N ASP A 425 29.94 14.32 0.31
CA ASP A 425 29.88 15.65 -0.32
C ASP A 425 28.80 16.57 0.27
N TRP A 426 27.85 16.02 1.04
CA TRP A 426 26.80 16.82 1.67
C TRP A 426 27.28 17.35 3.02
N ASN A 427 27.30 18.66 3.18
CA ASN A 427 27.84 19.32 4.37
C ASN A 427 26.76 19.54 5.46
N ILE A 428 27.17 20.20 6.55
CA ILE A 428 26.27 20.54 7.67
C ILE A 428 25.23 21.58 7.25
N ASP A 429 25.57 22.53 6.38
CA ASP A 429 24.63 23.55 5.90
C ASP A 429 23.45 22.90 5.15
N ASN A 430 23.73 21.89 4.32
CA ASN A 430 22.71 21.09 3.64
C ASN A 430 21.83 20.36 4.65
N LEU A 431 22.39 19.79 5.72
CA LEU A 431 21.63 19.12 6.77
C LEU A 431 20.74 20.13 7.52
N GLN A 432 21.30 21.29 7.88
CA GLN A 432 20.57 22.38 8.52
C GLN A 432 19.40 22.85 7.66
N PHE A 433 19.60 23.02 6.35
CA PHE A 433 18.54 23.36 5.40
C PHE A 433 17.37 22.36 5.45
N ILE A 434 17.66 21.05 5.43
CA ILE A 434 16.61 20.01 5.50
C ILE A 434 15.88 20.05 6.85
N LEU A 435 16.60 20.20 7.96
CA LEU A 435 16.00 20.24 9.30
C LEU A 435 15.14 21.50 9.50
N THR A 436 15.61 22.66 9.06
CA THR A 436 14.85 23.91 9.11
C THR A 436 13.59 23.83 8.28
N ARG A 437 13.68 23.30 7.05
CA ARG A 437 12.50 23.07 6.20
C ARG A 437 11.48 22.16 6.89
N MET A 438 11.94 21.03 7.42
CA MET A 438 11.11 20.06 8.11
C MET A 438 10.40 20.66 9.33
N LEU A 439 11.09 21.50 10.11
CA LEU A 439 10.51 22.23 11.24
C LEU A 439 9.42 23.23 10.78
N ASN A 440 9.68 23.99 9.72
CA ASN A 440 8.72 24.93 9.15
C ASN A 440 7.45 24.22 8.67
N GLU A 441 7.58 23.07 8.01
CA GLU A 441 6.43 22.26 7.60
C GLU A 441 5.65 21.71 8.82
N LEU A 442 6.36 21.23 9.85
CA LEU A 442 5.74 20.76 11.11
C LEU A 442 5.04 21.87 11.90
N ASP A 443 5.48 23.12 11.78
CA ASP A 443 4.84 24.26 12.42
C ASP A 443 3.67 24.81 11.59
N SER A 444 3.77 24.81 10.26
CA SER A 444 2.66 25.17 9.36
C SER A 444 1.44 24.25 9.47
N ASN A 445 1.63 23.02 9.95
CA ASN A 445 0.54 22.06 10.14
C ASN A 445 -0.27 22.31 11.43
N LYS A 446 0.17 23.20 12.34
CA LYS A 446 -0.53 23.50 13.61
C LYS A 446 -1.83 24.28 13.43
N ASP A 447 -2.04 24.96 12.30
CA ASP A 447 -3.18 25.84 12.08
C ASP A 447 -4.46 25.12 11.61
N ASN A 448 -4.44 23.78 11.45
CA ASN A 448 -5.61 22.97 11.10
C ASN A 448 -5.88 21.85 12.13
N ASP A 449 -6.61 22.19 13.20
CA ASP A 449 -7.50 21.31 13.98
C ASP A 449 -6.92 19.96 14.47
N ASP A 450 -5.74 20.00 15.09
CA ASP A 450 -5.05 18.81 15.60
C ASP A 450 -5.78 18.10 16.75
N LEU A 451 -6.67 18.75 17.50
CA LEU A 451 -7.36 18.09 18.62
C LEU A 451 -8.39 17.05 18.14
N ASN A 452 -9.03 17.29 17.00
CA ASN A 452 -9.95 16.34 16.37
C ASN A 452 -9.18 15.25 15.61
N SER A 453 -8.07 15.61 14.96
CA SER A 453 -7.21 14.65 14.24
C SER A 453 -6.51 13.69 15.20
N LEU A 454 -6.04 14.17 16.37
CA LEU A 454 -5.36 13.37 17.39
C LEU A 454 -6.33 12.44 18.16
N ARG A 455 -7.58 12.85 18.40
CA ARG A 455 -8.61 11.95 18.94
C ARG A 455 -8.92 10.76 18.03
N VAL A 456 -8.97 11.00 16.71
CA VAL A 456 -9.08 9.90 15.73
C VAL A 456 -7.80 9.04 15.76
N LEU A 457 -6.62 9.62 16.08
CA LEU A 457 -5.32 8.94 16.20
C LEU A 457 -5.06 8.17 17.50
N SER A 458 -5.77 8.47 18.59
CA SER A 458 -5.76 7.59 19.77
C SER A 458 -6.27 6.17 19.43
N SER A 459 -7.20 6.05 18.47
CA SER A 459 -7.65 4.76 17.92
C SER A 459 -6.69 4.14 16.89
N TYR A 460 -5.82 4.93 16.28
CA TYR A 460 -4.76 4.47 15.35
C TYR A 460 -3.50 3.96 16.07
N SER A 461 -3.36 4.22 17.37
CA SER A 461 -2.15 3.95 18.16
C SER A 461 -1.87 2.48 18.48
N ASN A 462 -2.77 1.55 18.09
CA ASN A 462 -2.51 0.11 18.19
C ASN A 462 -2.39 -0.62 16.84
N ASN A 463 -2.64 0.00 15.67
CA ASN A 463 -2.84 -0.79 14.43
C ASN A 463 -2.41 -0.15 13.09
N THR A 464 -1.49 0.82 13.06
CA THR A 464 -1.00 1.36 11.77
C THR A 464 0.50 1.20 11.58
N ILE A 465 0.90 0.11 10.92
CA ILE A 465 2.14 0.09 10.15
C ILE A 465 1.79 0.23 8.67
N PHE A 466 2.52 1.14 8.00
CA PHE A 466 2.33 1.56 6.63
C PHE A 466 2.37 0.41 5.61
N SER A 467 1.58 0.62 4.56
CA SER A 467 1.26 -0.24 3.43
C SER A 467 2.47 -0.91 2.76
N ASP A 468 2.35 -2.22 2.58
CA ASP A 468 2.83 -2.89 1.38
C ASP A 468 1.63 -3.01 0.41
N GLN A 469 1.75 -2.37 -0.75
CA GLN A 469 0.74 -2.34 -1.80
C GLN A 469 0.40 -3.76 -2.26
N TRP A 470 -0.89 -4.11 -2.26
CA TRP A 470 -1.68 -4.33 -3.48
C TRP A 470 -3.05 -3.65 -3.28
N VAL A 471 -3.37 -2.77 -4.23
CA VAL A 471 -4.69 -2.23 -4.61
C VAL A 471 -5.65 -1.83 -3.47
N ASP A 472 -5.47 -0.61 -2.98
CA ASP A 472 -6.53 0.42 -2.96
C ASP A 472 -5.79 1.75 -2.74
N GLU A 473 -5.21 2.29 -3.81
CA GLU A 473 -4.69 3.67 -3.84
C GLU A 473 -5.77 4.64 -4.37
N GLY A 474 -7.04 4.29 -4.17
CA GLY A 474 -8.12 5.26 -4.14
C GLY A 474 -8.16 5.91 -2.75
N ALA A 475 -7.49 7.06 -2.61
CA ALA A 475 -7.50 7.90 -1.41
C ALA A 475 -6.76 7.36 -0.19
N VAL A 476 -5.45 7.12 -0.31
CA VAL A 476 -4.56 7.44 0.83
C VAL A 476 -4.38 8.94 0.84
N SER A 477 -5.28 9.60 1.56
CA SER A 477 -5.11 10.94 2.12
C SER A 477 -3.64 11.22 2.38
N ASP A 478 -3.15 12.35 1.88
CA ASP A 478 -1.97 13.09 2.34
C ASP A 478 -1.61 12.65 3.77
N SER A 479 -0.61 11.79 3.92
CA SER A 479 -0.14 11.50 5.27
C SER A 479 0.69 12.71 5.67
N PRO A 480 0.22 13.56 6.61
CA PRO A 480 0.98 14.73 7.01
C PRO A 480 2.34 14.28 7.53
N LEU A 481 3.35 15.13 7.38
CA LEU A 481 4.66 14.95 7.98
C LEU A 481 4.52 14.60 9.46
N ARG A 482 4.89 13.37 9.81
CA ARG A 482 4.92 12.83 11.18
C ARG A 482 6.35 12.57 11.60
N LEU A 483 6.66 12.94 12.84
CA LEU A 483 7.96 12.69 13.43
C LEU A 483 8.00 11.34 14.15
N SER A 484 8.23 10.28 13.38
CA SER A 484 8.34 8.93 13.90
C SER A 484 9.67 8.72 14.66
N ASN A 485 9.70 7.73 15.54
CA ASN A 485 10.95 7.34 16.22
C ASN A 485 12.04 6.91 15.23
N LEU A 486 11.65 6.28 14.12
CA LEU A 486 12.55 5.89 13.04
C LEU A 486 13.15 7.11 12.34
N LEU A 487 12.33 8.09 12.00
CA LEU A 487 12.80 9.32 11.37
C LEU A 487 13.78 10.06 12.28
N LEU A 488 13.44 10.20 13.57
CA LEU A 488 14.29 10.88 14.53
C LEU A 488 15.60 10.13 14.79
N GLU A 489 15.58 8.80 14.78
CA GLU A 489 16.81 7.99 14.84
C GLU A 489 17.71 8.26 13.63
N CYS A 490 17.14 8.33 12.43
CA CYS A 490 17.88 8.68 11.22
C CYS A 490 18.47 10.10 11.30
N ILE A 491 17.74 11.05 11.88
CA ILE A 491 18.23 12.41 12.12
C ILE A 491 19.45 12.37 13.05
N PHE A 492 19.37 11.67 14.20
CA PHE A 492 20.51 11.55 15.10
C PHE A 492 21.74 10.99 14.40
N MET A 493 21.58 9.91 13.64
CA MET A 493 22.68 9.30 12.90
C MET A 493 23.27 10.27 11.87
N ALA A 494 22.43 10.97 11.10
CA ALA A 494 22.89 11.96 10.13
C ALA A 494 23.65 13.11 10.79
N CYS A 495 23.16 13.62 11.92
CA CYS A 495 23.82 14.69 12.68
C CYS A 495 25.18 14.24 13.23
N THR A 496 25.22 13.07 13.86
CA THR A 496 26.46 12.48 14.40
C THR A 496 27.51 12.31 13.31
N GLU A 497 27.13 11.75 12.16
CA GLU A 497 28.04 11.53 11.04
C GLU A 497 28.60 12.85 10.49
N ARG A 498 27.73 13.84 10.26
CA ARG A 498 28.16 15.14 9.70
C ARG A 498 29.03 15.95 10.66
N LEU A 499 28.71 15.97 11.95
CA LEU A 499 29.50 16.67 12.96
C LEU A 499 30.84 15.99 13.22
N HIS A 500 30.90 14.66 13.11
CA HIS A 500 32.15 13.93 13.17
C HIS A 500 33.05 14.28 11.98
N GLN A 501 32.50 14.33 10.77
CA GLN A 501 33.24 14.73 9.57
C GLN A 501 33.72 16.19 9.59
N SER A 502 32.97 17.11 10.21
CA SER A 502 33.39 18.52 10.35
C SER A 502 34.35 18.78 11.52
N GLY A 503 34.55 17.80 12.42
CA GLY A 503 35.39 17.96 13.61
C GLY A 503 34.75 18.78 14.75
N GLU A 504 33.44 19.02 14.72
CA GLU A 504 32.70 19.81 15.71
C GLU A 504 32.38 19.02 16.99
N THR A 505 33.43 18.67 17.73
CA THR A 505 33.34 17.82 18.94
C THR A 505 32.40 18.38 20.03
N GLY A 506 32.28 19.70 20.17
CA GLY A 506 31.37 20.35 21.11
C GLY A 506 29.89 20.07 20.80
N LYS A 507 29.49 20.29 19.55
CA LYS A 507 28.12 20.01 19.08
C LYS A 507 27.83 18.51 19.08
N LEU A 508 28.79 17.68 18.71
CA LEU A 508 28.67 16.22 18.75
C LEU A 508 28.32 15.73 20.16
N ASN A 509 29.04 16.21 21.18
CA ASN A 509 28.76 15.89 22.57
C ASN A 509 27.37 16.35 23.02
N ALA A 510 26.91 17.52 22.55
CA ALA A 510 25.57 18.00 22.83
C ALA A 510 24.50 17.07 22.21
N ILE A 511 24.67 16.66 20.94
CA ILE A 511 23.76 15.71 20.27
C ILE A 511 23.69 14.37 21.02
N HIS A 512 24.80 13.82 21.51
CA HIS A 512 24.80 12.61 22.32
C HIS A 512 24.03 12.76 23.65
N ARG A 513 24.16 13.92 24.31
CA ARG A 513 23.39 14.22 25.54
C ARG A 513 21.88 14.30 25.25
N ILE A 514 21.50 14.96 24.15
CA ILE A 514 20.10 15.07 23.71
C ILE A 514 19.52 13.68 23.43
N ARG A 515 20.27 12.83 22.73
CA ARG A 515 19.88 11.45 22.43
C ARG A 515 19.62 10.63 23.70
N SER A 516 20.58 10.63 24.64
CA SER A 516 20.44 9.90 25.91
C SER A 516 19.25 10.42 26.75
N ARG A 517 19.01 11.74 26.74
CA ARG A 517 17.85 12.33 27.41
C ARG A 517 16.54 11.86 26.78
N ARG A 518 16.46 11.84 25.44
CA ARG A 518 15.29 11.32 24.73
C ARG A 518 15.04 9.85 25.06
N GLU A 519 16.05 9.00 25.04
CA GLU A 519 15.90 7.57 25.34
C GLU A 519 15.22 7.35 26.71
N LYS A 520 15.67 8.09 27.74
CA LYS A 520 15.04 8.10 29.08
C LYS A 520 13.60 8.62 29.08
N MET A 521 13.23 9.49 28.14
CA MET A 521 11.86 9.98 27.99
C MET A 521 10.97 9.01 27.18
N VAL A 522 11.53 8.18 26.30
CA VAL A 522 10.76 7.24 25.46
C VAL A 522 10.47 5.93 26.18
N GLU A 523 11.32 5.49 27.11
CA GLU A 523 11.10 4.28 27.92
C GLU A 523 9.76 4.33 28.70
N PRO A 524 8.86 3.33 28.57
CA PRO A 524 7.55 3.39 29.20
C PRO A 524 7.61 3.00 30.69
N LYS A 525 6.87 3.73 31.54
CA LYS A 525 6.45 3.24 32.87
C LYS A 525 5.04 2.64 32.87
N LYS A 526 4.14 3.01 31.92
CA LYS A 526 2.82 2.39 31.64
C LYS A 526 2.34 2.76 30.21
N LEU A 527 1.77 1.82 29.45
CA LEU A 527 1.07 2.14 28.19
C LEU A 527 -0.27 2.81 28.50
N GLY A 528 -0.54 3.96 27.87
CA GLY A 528 -1.80 4.69 27.99
C GLY A 528 -2.34 5.17 26.63
N PRO A 529 -3.62 5.60 26.57
CA PRO A 529 -4.29 5.98 25.32
C PRO A 529 -3.70 7.23 24.61
N PHE A 530 -2.83 7.98 25.29
CA PHE A 530 -2.19 9.21 24.79
C PHE A 530 -0.69 9.02 24.44
N GLU A 531 -0.19 7.78 24.38
CA GLU A 531 1.24 7.53 24.18
C GLU A 531 1.75 8.07 22.84
N ALA A 532 0.94 7.97 21.78
CA ALA A 532 1.30 8.50 20.46
C ALA A 532 1.44 10.04 20.46
N GLU A 533 0.55 10.74 21.15
CA GLU A 533 0.59 12.21 21.28
C GLU A 533 1.81 12.65 22.09
N ARG A 534 2.05 11.96 23.21
CA ARG A 534 3.22 12.16 24.06
C ARG A 534 4.52 11.98 23.27
N LEU A 535 4.65 10.87 22.53
CA LEU A 535 5.84 10.60 21.71
C LEU A 535 6.04 11.65 20.60
N SER A 536 4.94 12.10 19.96
CA SER A 536 5.00 13.17 18.96
C SER A 536 5.55 14.48 19.56
N PHE A 537 5.05 14.87 20.75
CA PHE A 537 5.52 16.06 21.46
C PHE A 537 7.00 15.95 21.86
N ILE A 538 7.40 14.81 22.45
CA ILE A 538 8.81 14.55 22.83
C ILE A 538 9.70 14.66 21.59
N ASN A 539 9.33 13.99 20.51
CA ASN A 539 10.13 13.99 19.30
C ASN A 539 10.25 15.42 18.73
N LYS A 540 9.16 16.21 18.72
CA LYS A 540 9.18 17.58 18.19
C LYS A 540 10.09 18.50 19.01
N ALA A 541 10.01 18.43 20.34
CA ALA A 541 10.89 19.19 21.23
C ALA A 541 12.36 18.83 21.01
N VAL A 542 12.66 17.53 20.86
CA VAL A 542 14.01 17.05 20.55
C VAL A 542 14.50 17.55 19.19
N LEU A 543 13.66 17.54 18.16
CA LEU A 543 14.04 18.04 16.84
C LEU A 543 14.40 19.52 16.85
N MET A 544 13.64 20.35 17.59
CA MET A 544 13.95 21.77 17.76
C MET A 544 15.32 21.97 18.40
N GLU A 545 15.62 21.22 19.46
CA GLU A 545 16.91 21.31 20.14
C GLU A 545 18.08 20.84 19.27
N ILE A 546 17.89 19.78 18.47
CA ILE A 546 18.87 19.32 17.48
C ILE A 546 19.14 20.44 16.47
N ALA A 547 18.10 21.04 15.90
CA ALA A 547 18.25 22.11 14.92
C ALA A 547 18.97 23.34 15.51
N THR A 548 18.67 23.72 16.76
CA THR A 548 19.38 24.82 17.45
C THR A 548 20.81 24.49 17.81
N THR A 549 21.15 23.20 17.99
CA THR A 549 22.52 22.78 18.30
C THR A 549 23.39 22.79 17.04
N ILE A 550 22.80 22.52 15.87
CA ILE A 550 23.48 22.45 14.59
C ILE A 550 23.69 23.84 13.99
N ALA A 551 22.66 24.70 14.08
CA ALA A 551 22.75 26.13 13.79
C ALA A 551 23.84 26.80 14.63
#